data_AF-A0A2K0TZJ4-F1
#
_entry.id   AF-A0A2K0TZJ4-F1
#
_cell.length_a   1.000
_cell.length_b   1.000
_cell.length_c   1.000
_cell.angle_alpha   90.00
_cell.angle_beta   90.00
_cell.angle_gamma   90.00
#
_symmetry.space_group_name_H-M   'P 1'
#
loop_
_entity.id
_entity.type
_entity.pdbx_description
1 polymer ?
#
loop_
_entity_poly.entity_id
_entity_poly.type
_entity_poly.pdbx_seq_one_letter_code
_entity_poly.pdbx_strand_id
1 'polypeptide(L)'
;MKAQTFLQLPPQLVEDSASNNGSSVAGDCFDDDFLSDAGRESPSNADSLAEDSDDEAVAVSSADMARLRAMSYDRSRDRRCDCDNNDDHQHNTNDGCDQGRTRPRPRQHPQLRIQGVDLALDMGGDNGGGGGGAYQPLVSILPRGTKPVRLVGEGAANAVFEIKLPPGSRLLRVAKAPSLGRAPTSSDYYLRQQEFFVREIQPHLGEHAVSQELVVLHKSGIVDDLNAMLRDMNHQRKPKFQGSFIGHASWGFLVEDMRPNGDDGSILIEFKPKWLLQSPSAPKGAIRCRQCALELRNYLKTPGSKPPRPERRPCPIALANPDCPEQVASPFRIAPQLSALQDDARVQAILDKIIHHKAIQKLRECQKSLDHVGPLLPPTNLDFVVAMTLRDCTCFALVPSNDDEEIKLRFGDFDFKDPEKKFNHWRGTEQDLIEGGFYTADWVVCGDSYYHPPSLCSLEWSGKPRTGDAVILLMEDNTTKHNKHSSYQNNGFPSSAKTGKTVYRHTADLAALHTGLEPFKREMGGAQLDSIYNNPLRCDPRRG
;
A
#
# COMPACT_ATOMS: atom_id res chain seq x y z
N MET A 1 16.45 43.47 13.00
CA MET A 1 16.78 42.77 11.74
C MET A 1 17.73 41.64 12.09
N LYS A 2 17.27 40.39 12.10
CA LYS A 2 18.09 39.20 12.38
C LYS A 2 18.02 38.27 11.17
N ALA A 3 19.15 37.68 10.81
CA ALA A 3 19.31 36.90 9.59
C ALA A 3 18.60 35.55 9.67
N GLN A 4 18.11 35.07 8.52
CA GLN A 4 17.67 33.69 8.33
C GLN A 4 18.89 32.77 8.27
N THR A 5 18.88 31.69 9.04
CA THR A 5 19.93 30.67 9.00
C THR A 5 19.54 29.60 7.98
N PHE A 6 20.34 29.44 6.93
CA PHE A 6 20.15 28.38 5.94
C PHE A 6 20.45 27.00 6.55
N LEU A 7 19.56 26.03 6.30
CA LEU A 7 19.85 24.61 6.51
C LEU A 7 20.73 24.11 5.36
N GLN A 8 22.05 24.20 5.57
CA GLN A 8 23.06 23.66 4.66
C GLN A 8 23.80 22.52 5.38
N LEU A 9 23.62 21.28 4.90
CA LEU A 9 24.26 20.10 5.48
C LEU A 9 25.80 20.19 5.33
N PRO A 10 26.59 19.85 6.37
CA PRO A 10 28.04 19.93 6.30
C PRO A 10 28.64 18.80 5.44
N PRO A 11 29.67 19.07 4.63
CA PRO A 11 30.32 18.06 3.80
C PRO A 11 31.51 17.38 4.50
N GLN A 12 31.82 16.16 4.02
CA GLN A 12 33.03 15.35 4.20
C GLN A 12 33.18 14.48 5.46
N LEU A 13 33.10 13.17 5.24
CA LEU A 13 34.27 12.29 5.36
C LEU A 13 34.33 11.41 4.10
N VAL A 14 35.50 11.33 3.48
CA VAL A 14 35.72 10.72 2.16
C VAL A 14 36.66 9.53 2.31
N GLU A 15 36.29 8.39 1.74
CA GLU A 15 37.25 7.48 1.11
C GLU A 15 36.73 7.14 -0.31
N ASP A 16 37.59 7.41 -1.29
CA ASP A 16 37.39 7.30 -2.73
C ASP A 16 36.98 5.87 -3.19
N SER A 17 36.24 5.61 -4.27
CA SER A 17 35.94 6.34 -5.52
C SER A 17 34.71 5.68 -6.22
N ALA A 18 34.05 6.19 -7.28
CA ALA A 18 34.20 7.38 -8.13
C ALA A 18 32.88 7.75 -8.87
N SER A 19 32.92 8.90 -9.58
CA SER A 19 32.10 9.32 -10.75
C SER A 19 30.55 9.28 -10.69
N ASN A 20 29.98 10.34 -10.10
CA ASN A 20 29.04 11.31 -10.71
C ASN A 20 28.03 10.86 -11.80
N ASN A 21 26.72 11.02 -11.55
CA ASN A 21 25.97 12.26 -11.91
C ASN A 21 24.47 12.19 -11.55
N GLY A 22 23.87 13.34 -11.19
CA GLY A 22 22.41 13.59 -11.30
C GLY A 22 21.58 13.52 -10.01
N SER A 23 21.33 14.68 -9.39
CA SER A 23 20.59 14.79 -8.13
C SER A 23 19.07 14.64 -8.29
N SER A 24 18.48 13.66 -7.58
CA SER A 24 17.23 13.77 -6.82
C SER A 24 17.08 12.44 -6.08
N VAL A 25 17.27 12.45 -4.75
CA VAL A 25 17.29 11.22 -3.95
C VAL A 25 15.89 10.60 -3.92
N ALA A 26 15.67 9.59 -4.76
CA ALA A 26 14.53 8.70 -4.61
C ALA A 26 14.69 7.96 -3.28
N GLY A 27 13.78 8.21 -2.33
CA GLY A 27 13.78 7.51 -1.06
C GLY A 27 13.61 6.01 -1.28
N ASP A 28 14.25 5.19 -0.43
CA ASP A 28 14.10 3.74 -0.45
C ASP A 28 12.67 3.34 -0.03
N CYS A 29 11.76 3.32 -1.00
CA CYS A 29 10.39 2.87 -0.79
C CYS A 29 10.42 1.38 -0.42
N PHE A 30 9.94 1.07 0.80
CA PHE A 30 10.01 -0.26 1.40
C PHE A 30 9.03 -1.23 0.70
N ASP A 31 9.55 -1.91 -0.32
CA ASP A 31 8.84 -2.96 -1.07
C ASP A 31 8.71 -4.27 -0.27
N ASP A 32 7.78 -4.34 0.67
CA ASP A 32 7.40 -5.59 1.35
C ASP A 32 6.50 -6.50 0.48
N ASP A 33 6.99 -6.84 -0.73
CA ASP A 33 6.43 -7.86 -1.65
C ASP A 33 7.28 -9.16 -1.58
N PHE A 34 7.79 -9.52 -0.39
CA PHE A 34 8.70 -10.67 -0.21
C PHE A 34 7.99 -12.06 -0.20
N LEU A 35 6.80 -12.16 -0.79
CA LEU A 35 6.04 -13.41 -0.94
C LEU A 35 5.45 -13.55 -2.34
N SER A 36 6.31 -13.40 -3.35
CA SER A 36 6.15 -14.08 -4.63
C SER A 36 7.32 -15.05 -4.82
N ASP A 37 6.98 -16.26 -5.26
CA ASP A 37 7.86 -17.36 -5.65
C ASP A 37 8.53 -18.20 -4.54
N ALA A 38 7.81 -19.25 -4.13
CA ALA A 38 8.37 -20.49 -3.63
C ALA A 38 7.64 -21.69 -4.28
N GLY A 39 7.41 -21.62 -5.60
CA GLY A 39 6.82 -22.68 -6.41
C GLY A 39 7.88 -23.36 -7.29
N ARG A 40 8.62 -24.33 -6.73
CA ARG A 40 9.56 -25.14 -7.51
C ARG A 40 8.80 -26.05 -8.47
N GLU A 41 8.97 -25.86 -9.77
CA GLU A 41 8.94 -26.95 -10.74
C GLU A 41 10.26 -26.98 -11.53
N SER A 42 10.90 -28.15 -11.54
CA SER A 42 12.16 -28.40 -12.26
C SER A 42 11.88 -28.71 -13.74
N PRO A 43 12.82 -28.44 -14.65
CA PRO A 43 12.57 -28.58 -16.08
C PRO A 43 12.55 -30.04 -16.55
N SER A 44 11.65 -30.34 -17.48
CA SER A 44 11.74 -31.51 -18.36
C SER A 44 11.65 -31.06 -19.82
N ASN A 45 12.51 -31.64 -20.66
CA ASN A 45 12.70 -31.24 -22.06
C ASN A 45 11.49 -31.62 -22.92
N ALA A 46 11.21 -30.85 -23.98
CA ALA A 46 11.45 -31.28 -25.36
C ALA A 46 11.04 -30.20 -26.38
N ASP A 47 11.69 -30.24 -27.54
CA ASP A 47 11.41 -29.39 -28.71
C ASP A 47 9.96 -29.47 -29.19
N SER A 48 9.42 -28.34 -29.63
CA SER A 48 8.53 -28.26 -30.80
C SER A 48 8.55 -26.84 -31.35
N LEU A 49 9.11 -26.69 -32.56
CA LEU A 49 9.02 -25.46 -33.34
C LEU A 49 7.57 -25.27 -33.80
N ALA A 50 6.97 -24.14 -33.45
CA ALA A 50 5.77 -23.62 -34.08
C ALA A 50 5.94 -22.12 -34.24
N GLU A 51 6.25 -21.69 -35.47
CA GLU A 51 6.19 -20.29 -35.88
C GLU A 51 4.72 -19.94 -36.16
N ASP A 52 3.98 -19.53 -35.13
CA ASP A 52 2.66 -18.90 -35.32
C ASP A 52 2.77 -17.40 -35.03
N SER A 53 2.78 -16.64 -36.14
CA SER A 53 2.91 -15.18 -36.16
C SER A 53 1.55 -14.50 -36.00
N ASP A 54 1.08 -14.39 -34.76
CA ASP A 54 -0.10 -13.58 -34.41
C ASP A 54 0.31 -12.19 -33.91
N ASP A 55 0.63 -11.29 -34.87
CA ASP A 55 0.66 -9.84 -34.66
C ASP A 55 -0.78 -9.27 -34.48
N GLU A 56 -1.53 -9.81 -33.52
CA GLU A 56 -2.79 -9.22 -33.01
C GLU A 56 -2.44 -7.98 -32.19
N ALA A 57 -2.05 -6.92 -32.91
CA ALA A 57 -1.70 -5.62 -32.39
C ALA A 57 -2.95 -4.95 -31.79
N VAL A 58 -3.21 -5.23 -30.51
CA VAL A 58 -4.36 -4.78 -29.68
C VAL A 58 -4.85 -3.38 -30.05
N ALA A 59 -5.77 -3.30 -31.01
CA ALA A 59 -6.36 -2.03 -31.43
C ALA A 59 -7.33 -1.53 -30.36
N VAL A 60 -7.45 -0.22 -30.19
CA VAL A 60 -8.51 0.35 -29.35
C VAL A 60 -9.85 0.01 -29.98
N SER A 61 -10.63 -0.85 -29.33
CA SER A 61 -11.87 -1.37 -29.89
C SER A 61 -13.03 -0.38 -29.73
N SER A 62 -14.06 -0.54 -30.56
CA SER A 62 -15.32 0.22 -30.41
C SER A 62 -16.02 -0.07 -29.06
N ALA A 63 -15.84 -1.28 -28.51
CA ALA A 63 -16.33 -1.66 -27.19
C ALA A 63 -15.61 -0.90 -26.06
N ASP A 64 -14.29 -0.72 -26.16
CA ASP A 64 -13.50 0.06 -25.18
C ASP A 64 -13.99 1.50 -25.13
N MET A 65 -14.18 2.12 -26.31
CA MET A 65 -14.70 3.48 -26.41
C MET A 65 -16.15 3.60 -25.90
N ALA A 66 -16.97 2.56 -26.03
CA ALA A 66 -18.31 2.53 -25.43
C ALA A 66 -18.25 2.44 -23.89
N ARG A 67 -17.37 1.60 -23.34
CA ARG A 67 -17.13 1.48 -21.89
C ARG A 67 -16.63 2.80 -21.29
N LEU A 68 -15.73 3.49 -22.01
CA LEU A 68 -15.23 4.81 -21.62
C LEU A 68 -16.32 5.88 -21.60
N ARG A 69 -17.21 5.91 -22.60
CA ARG A 69 -18.38 6.82 -22.60
C ARG A 69 -19.32 6.55 -21.43
N ALA A 70 -19.57 5.29 -21.08
CA ALA A 70 -20.41 4.94 -19.93
C ALA A 70 -19.87 5.52 -18.61
N MET A 71 -18.55 5.42 -18.38
CA MET A 71 -17.90 6.03 -17.21
C MET A 71 -18.03 7.55 -17.15
N SER A 72 -18.07 8.24 -18.29
CA SER A 72 -18.32 9.69 -18.35
C SER A 72 -19.70 10.08 -17.82
N TYR A 73 -20.75 9.32 -18.18
CA TYR A 73 -22.13 9.66 -17.85
C TYR A 73 -22.45 9.52 -16.36
N ASP A 74 -21.91 8.51 -15.67
CA ASP A 74 -22.10 8.33 -14.22
C ASP A 74 -21.50 9.52 -13.45
N ARG A 75 -20.26 9.93 -13.77
CA ARG A 75 -19.56 11.05 -13.13
C ARG A 75 -20.29 12.40 -13.28
N SER A 76 -21.10 12.56 -14.33
CA SER A 76 -21.94 13.75 -14.53
C SER A 76 -23.25 13.74 -13.73
N ARG A 77 -23.70 12.59 -13.21
CA ARG A 77 -24.87 12.51 -12.31
C ARG A 77 -24.49 12.86 -10.88
N ASP A 78 -23.39 12.32 -10.37
CA ASP A 78 -22.94 12.57 -8.98
C ASP A 78 -22.60 14.04 -8.73
N ARG A 79 -22.21 14.79 -9.79
CA ARG A 79 -21.98 16.24 -9.74
C ARG A 79 -23.25 17.12 -9.87
N ARG A 80 -24.45 16.54 -9.94
CA ARG A 80 -25.72 17.28 -10.17
C ARG A 80 -26.71 17.21 -9.00
N CYS A 81 -26.26 16.82 -7.81
CA CYS A 81 -27.12 16.72 -6.63
C CYS A 81 -26.54 17.46 -5.41
N ASP A 82 -26.17 18.73 -5.56
CA ASP A 82 -25.80 19.64 -4.46
C ASP A 82 -26.23 21.11 -4.75
N CYS A 83 -27.46 21.29 -5.24
CA CYS A 83 -28.15 22.59 -5.23
C CYS A 83 -29.66 22.39 -5.38
N ASP A 84 -30.38 22.55 -4.27
CA ASP A 84 -31.62 23.33 -4.13
C ASP A 84 -32.27 23.02 -2.77
N ASN A 85 -32.19 23.98 -1.84
CA ASN A 85 -33.19 24.33 -0.82
C ASN A 85 -32.54 25.21 0.28
N ASN A 86 -32.44 26.50 0.00
CA ASN A 86 -32.64 27.53 1.02
C ASN A 86 -33.99 28.18 0.70
N ASP A 87 -34.92 28.16 1.66
CA ASP A 87 -35.65 29.35 2.11
C ASP A 87 -36.56 29.03 3.31
N ASP A 88 -36.34 29.82 4.37
CA ASP A 88 -37.10 30.10 5.59
C ASP A 88 -38.45 29.41 5.92
N HIS A 89 -38.57 28.90 7.15
CA HIS A 89 -39.32 29.60 8.22
C HIS A 89 -39.14 29.01 9.65
N GLN A 90 -39.61 29.78 10.65
CA GLN A 90 -39.39 29.61 12.10
C GLN A 90 -40.41 28.67 12.79
N HIS A 91 -40.07 28.18 14.01
CA HIS A 91 -40.91 27.71 15.14
C HIS A 91 -42.23 26.93 14.84
N ASN A 92 -42.58 25.81 15.49
CA ASN A 92 -42.53 25.57 16.93
C ASN A 92 -42.90 24.10 17.32
N THR A 93 -42.46 23.64 18.51
CA THR A 93 -43.05 22.59 19.41
C THR A 93 -43.57 21.21 18.92
N ASN A 94 -43.02 20.18 19.59
CA ASN A 94 -43.67 18.99 20.19
C ASN A 94 -44.07 17.69 19.42
N ASP A 95 -43.86 16.60 20.18
CA ASP A 95 -44.51 15.28 20.22
C ASP A 95 -44.35 14.21 19.11
N GLY A 96 -44.00 12.99 19.55
CA GLY A 96 -44.81 11.80 19.20
C GLY A 96 -44.25 10.74 18.25
N CYS A 97 -43.69 9.66 18.83
CA CYS A 97 -43.83 8.25 18.43
C CYS A 97 -43.87 7.77 16.95
N ASP A 98 -42.85 6.97 16.62
CA ASP A 98 -42.97 5.56 16.15
C ASP A 98 -43.22 5.20 14.66
N GLN A 99 -42.61 4.05 14.28
CA GLN A 99 -42.82 3.17 13.10
C GLN A 99 -42.35 3.55 11.68
N GLY A 100 -41.72 2.57 11.00
CA GLY A 100 -42.06 2.26 9.60
C GLY A 100 -41.07 2.56 8.47
N ARG A 101 -39.82 2.07 8.49
CA ARG A 101 -38.96 2.09 7.28
C ARG A 101 -39.32 0.99 6.27
N THR A 102 -40.10 1.33 5.24
CA THR A 102 -40.32 0.51 4.04
C THR A 102 -39.20 0.72 3.01
N ARG A 103 -38.71 -0.38 2.41
CA ARG A 103 -37.73 -0.35 1.29
C ARG A 103 -38.44 -0.16 -0.06
N PRO A 104 -37.89 0.63 -1.00
CA PRO A 104 -38.32 0.58 -2.40
C PRO A 104 -37.84 -0.71 -3.10
N ARG A 105 -38.66 -1.27 -3.98
CA ARG A 105 -38.29 -2.35 -4.92
C ARG A 105 -37.73 -1.76 -6.23
N PRO A 106 -36.88 -2.49 -6.98
CA PRO A 106 -36.30 -2.01 -8.24
C PRO A 106 -37.35 -1.94 -9.36
N ARG A 107 -37.25 -0.91 -10.22
CA ARG A 107 -38.02 -0.81 -11.47
C ARG A 107 -37.23 -1.43 -12.64
N GLN A 108 -37.97 -2.03 -13.57
CA GLN A 108 -37.44 -2.73 -14.74
C GLN A 108 -36.93 -1.75 -15.82
N HIS A 109 -35.89 -2.16 -16.56
CA HIS A 109 -35.38 -1.42 -17.72
C HIS A 109 -36.31 -1.53 -18.94
N PRO A 110 -36.51 -0.46 -19.72
CA PRO A 110 -36.92 -0.57 -21.12
C PRO A 110 -35.71 -0.90 -22.01
N GLN A 111 -35.87 -1.85 -22.94
CA GLN A 111 -34.90 -2.07 -24.01
C GLN A 111 -34.94 -0.90 -25.00
N LEU A 112 -33.77 -0.35 -25.38
CA LEU A 112 -33.64 0.56 -26.52
C LEU A 112 -32.79 -0.07 -27.62
N ARG A 113 -33.37 -0.07 -28.82
CA ARG A 113 -32.85 -0.67 -30.05
C ARG A 113 -32.05 0.40 -30.78
N ILE A 114 -30.74 0.20 -30.94
CA ILE A 114 -29.87 1.15 -31.66
C ILE A 114 -29.77 0.71 -33.13
N GLN A 115 -30.20 1.58 -34.04
CA GLN A 115 -29.82 1.50 -35.46
C GLN A 115 -28.48 2.23 -35.66
N GLY A 116 -27.61 1.66 -36.50
CA GLY A 116 -26.27 2.21 -36.73
C GLY A 116 -26.29 3.52 -37.53
N VAL A 117 -25.36 4.40 -37.19
CA VAL A 117 -25.00 5.58 -37.99
C VAL A 117 -23.48 5.71 -37.94
N ASP A 118 -22.83 5.52 -39.08
CA ASP A 118 -21.42 5.89 -39.28
C ASP A 118 -21.30 7.42 -39.31
N LEU A 119 -20.38 7.99 -38.52
CA LEU A 119 -19.97 9.38 -38.67
C LEU A 119 -18.46 9.53 -38.44
N ALA A 120 -17.83 10.22 -39.39
CA ALA A 120 -16.40 10.46 -39.42
C ALA A 120 -15.95 11.48 -38.35
N LEU A 121 -14.67 11.41 -37.97
CA LEU A 121 -14.01 12.44 -37.17
C LEU A 121 -13.69 13.64 -38.08
N ASP A 122 -14.40 14.74 -37.91
CA ASP A 122 -14.11 16.00 -38.60
C ASP A 122 -12.90 16.71 -37.97
N MET A 123 -12.11 17.36 -38.83
CA MET A 123 -10.85 18.03 -38.50
C MET A 123 -10.95 19.49 -38.94
N GLY A 124 -11.45 20.35 -38.05
CA GLY A 124 -11.58 21.78 -38.28
C GLY A 124 -11.43 22.55 -36.96
N GLY A 125 -10.72 23.66 -36.99
CA GLY A 125 -10.38 24.42 -35.78
C GLY A 125 -10.97 25.82 -35.71
N ASP A 126 -10.86 26.36 -34.50
CA ASP A 126 -10.69 27.76 -34.12
C ASP A 126 -11.88 28.58 -33.56
N ASN A 127 -11.50 29.35 -32.53
CA ASN A 127 -12.10 30.53 -31.88
C ASN A 127 -13.62 30.64 -31.58
N GLY A 128 -13.93 30.82 -30.29
CA GLY A 128 -15.22 31.33 -29.80
C GLY A 128 -15.40 31.17 -28.29
N GLY A 129 -15.19 32.23 -27.51
CA GLY A 129 -15.31 32.17 -26.04
C GLY A 129 -16.76 32.09 -25.54
N GLY A 130 -17.01 31.19 -24.57
CA GLY A 130 -18.29 31.07 -23.89
C GLY A 130 -18.21 30.07 -22.74
N GLY A 131 -18.37 30.54 -21.49
CA GLY A 131 -18.19 29.72 -20.29
C GLY A 131 -19.29 28.67 -20.11
N GLY A 132 -19.00 27.43 -20.50
CA GLY A 132 -19.75 26.23 -20.13
C GLY A 132 -18.76 25.16 -19.67
N GLY A 133 -19.02 24.51 -18.54
CA GLY A 133 -18.08 23.59 -17.88
C GLY A 133 -17.52 22.53 -18.83
N ALA A 134 -16.26 22.68 -19.25
CA ALA A 134 -15.66 21.84 -20.26
C ALA A 134 -15.61 20.38 -19.82
N TYR A 135 -16.16 19.48 -20.65
CA TYR A 135 -15.93 18.05 -20.52
C TYR A 135 -14.44 17.77 -20.72
N GLN A 136 -13.70 17.57 -19.62
CA GLN A 136 -12.37 16.96 -19.71
C GLN A 136 -12.55 15.55 -20.28
N PRO A 137 -11.91 15.19 -21.42
CA PRO A 137 -11.98 13.85 -21.95
C PRO A 137 -11.44 12.84 -20.93
N LEU A 138 -12.15 11.74 -20.73
CA LEU A 138 -11.69 10.62 -19.89
C LEU A 138 -10.50 9.85 -20.50
N VAL A 139 -10.13 10.20 -21.73
CA VAL A 139 -8.97 9.71 -22.47
C VAL A 139 -8.29 10.85 -23.20
N SER A 140 -6.99 11.01 -23.01
CA SER A 140 -6.13 11.78 -23.93
C SER A 140 -5.22 10.87 -24.75
N ILE A 141 -4.76 11.40 -25.89
CA ILE A 141 -3.76 10.75 -26.74
C ILE A 141 -2.42 11.39 -26.38
N LEU A 142 -1.37 10.58 -26.21
CA LEU A 142 -0.03 11.14 -25.99
C LEU A 142 0.38 12.03 -27.18
N PRO A 143 0.78 13.29 -26.96
CA PRO A 143 1.28 14.18 -28.01
C PRO A 143 2.42 13.54 -28.81
N ARG A 144 2.43 13.78 -30.12
CA ARG A 144 3.58 13.39 -30.96
C ARG A 144 4.85 14.05 -30.45
N GLY A 145 5.94 13.28 -30.37
CA GLY A 145 7.20 13.75 -29.78
C GLY A 145 7.28 13.65 -28.26
N THR A 146 6.31 13.00 -27.59
CA THR A 146 6.50 12.50 -26.21
C THR A 146 7.73 11.62 -26.16
N LYS A 147 8.60 11.82 -25.16
CA LYS A 147 9.82 11.03 -24.95
C LYS A 147 10.01 10.69 -23.47
N PRO A 148 10.59 9.53 -23.13
CA PRO A 148 10.95 9.23 -21.75
C PRO A 148 12.17 10.05 -21.34
N VAL A 149 12.17 10.49 -20.08
CA VAL A 149 13.25 11.25 -19.44
C VAL A 149 14.05 10.33 -18.52
N ARG A 150 13.37 9.62 -17.62
CA ARG A 150 13.95 8.65 -16.68
C ARG A 150 12.92 7.69 -16.11
N LEU A 151 13.38 6.54 -15.64
CA LEU A 151 12.63 5.72 -14.68
C LEU A 151 12.57 6.48 -13.34
N VAL A 152 11.38 6.58 -12.75
CA VAL A 152 11.13 7.23 -11.45
C VAL A 152 10.96 6.20 -10.35
N GLY A 153 10.30 5.08 -10.65
CA GLY A 153 10.16 3.97 -9.73
C GLY A 153 9.51 2.75 -10.39
N GLU A 154 9.62 1.60 -9.75
CA GLU A 154 8.93 0.38 -10.20
C GLU A 154 8.57 -0.53 -9.02
N GLY A 155 7.38 -1.11 -9.09
CA GLY A 155 6.90 -2.16 -8.19
C GLY A 155 6.92 -3.53 -8.86
N ALA A 156 6.20 -4.51 -8.31
CA ALA A 156 6.08 -5.83 -8.94
C ALA A 156 5.35 -5.77 -10.30
N ALA A 157 4.19 -5.10 -10.36
CA ALA A 157 3.30 -5.11 -11.53
C ALA A 157 3.46 -3.91 -12.48
N ASN A 158 3.96 -2.77 -12.00
CA ASN A 158 3.97 -1.50 -12.73
C ASN A 158 5.33 -0.79 -12.64
N ALA A 159 5.65 0.02 -13.64
CA ALA A 159 6.76 0.96 -13.65
C ALA A 159 6.24 2.38 -13.94
N VAL A 160 6.91 3.38 -13.37
CA VAL A 160 6.58 4.80 -13.50
C VAL A 160 7.77 5.55 -14.07
N PHE A 161 7.54 6.27 -15.17
CA PHE A 161 8.56 7.05 -15.87
C PHE A 161 8.19 8.52 -15.90
N GLU A 162 9.19 9.37 -15.83
CA GLU A 162 9.04 10.77 -16.17
C GLU A 162 9.08 10.90 -17.69
N ILE A 163 8.05 11.51 -18.27
CA ILE A 163 7.97 11.76 -19.72
C ILE A 163 7.87 13.26 -20.00
N LYS A 164 8.49 13.69 -21.09
CA LYS A 164 8.41 15.07 -21.57
C LYS A 164 7.20 15.24 -22.48
N LEU A 165 6.38 16.24 -22.20
CA LEU A 165 5.18 16.61 -22.94
C LEU A 165 5.26 18.08 -23.36
N PRO A 166 4.71 18.51 -24.51
CA PRO A 166 4.56 19.93 -24.80
C PRO A 166 3.28 20.48 -24.15
N PRO A 167 3.32 21.40 -23.15
CA PRO A 167 4.47 21.89 -22.37
C PRO A 167 4.55 21.28 -20.95
N GLY A 168 5.71 20.74 -20.57
CA GLY A 168 6.03 20.26 -19.22
C GLY A 168 6.58 18.83 -19.18
N SER A 169 6.50 18.22 -18.00
CA SER A 169 6.68 16.78 -17.79
C SER A 169 5.49 16.22 -17.01
N ARG A 170 5.21 14.93 -17.17
CA ARG A 170 4.23 14.18 -16.36
C ARG A 170 4.80 12.79 -16.06
N LEU A 171 4.20 12.10 -15.09
CA LEU A 171 4.50 10.70 -14.83
C LEU A 171 3.63 9.80 -15.70
N LEU A 172 4.24 8.82 -16.37
CA LEU A 172 3.59 7.76 -17.12
C LEU A 172 3.76 6.43 -16.38
N ARG A 173 2.66 5.87 -15.88
CA ARG A 173 2.57 4.56 -15.23
C ARG A 173 2.12 3.51 -16.23
N VAL A 174 2.89 2.44 -16.36
CA VAL A 174 2.68 1.35 -17.31
C VAL A 174 2.93 -0.02 -16.68
N ALA A 175 2.16 -1.01 -17.11
CA ALA A 175 2.24 -2.39 -16.64
C ALA A 175 3.49 -3.11 -17.17
N LYS A 176 4.11 -3.91 -16.30
CA LYS A 176 5.26 -4.74 -16.65
C LYS A 176 4.85 -6.09 -17.24
N ALA A 177 5.74 -6.66 -18.02
CA ALA A 177 5.67 -8.01 -18.57
C ALA A 177 6.96 -8.80 -18.25
N PRO A 178 6.87 -10.13 -18.09
CA PRO A 178 8.02 -10.97 -17.74
C PRO A 178 9.03 -11.16 -18.90
N SER A 179 8.65 -10.80 -20.12
CA SER A 179 9.52 -10.84 -21.30
C SER A 179 9.09 -9.77 -22.32
N LEU A 180 10.03 -9.36 -23.17
CA LEU A 180 9.80 -8.38 -24.24
C LEU A 180 8.74 -8.88 -25.22
N GLY A 181 7.91 -7.97 -25.75
CA GLY A 181 6.87 -8.28 -26.74
C GLY A 181 5.59 -8.93 -26.17
N ARG A 182 5.60 -9.44 -24.93
CA ARG A 182 4.38 -9.90 -24.26
C ARG A 182 3.47 -8.72 -23.93
N ALA A 183 2.16 -8.91 -24.13
CA ALA A 183 1.15 -8.04 -23.53
C ALA A 183 1.13 -8.19 -21.99
N PRO A 184 0.60 -7.21 -21.25
CA PRO A 184 0.22 -7.39 -19.85
C PRO A 184 -0.76 -8.57 -19.68
N THR A 185 -0.82 -9.17 -18.49
CA THR A 185 -1.56 -10.43 -18.22
C THR A 185 -3.07 -10.39 -18.53
N SER A 186 -3.67 -9.22 -18.77
CA SER A 186 -5.01 -9.08 -19.34
C SER A 186 -5.04 -7.91 -20.31
N SER A 187 -5.69 -8.09 -21.47
CA SER A 187 -5.89 -7.03 -22.47
C SER A 187 -6.77 -5.89 -21.96
N ASP A 188 -7.71 -6.20 -21.05
CA ASP A 188 -8.63 -5.22 -20.45
C ASP A 188 -8.06 -4.49 -19.21
N TYR A 189 -6.82 -4.80 -18.79
CA TYR A 189 -6.24 -4.37 -17.51
C TYR A 189 -6.44 -2.88 -17.22
N TYR A 190 -6.04 -2.01 -18.15
CA TYR A 190 -6.12 -0.56 -17.97
C TYR A 190 -7.56 -0.04 -17.89
N LEU A 191 -8.49 -0.63 -18.64
CA LEU A 191 -9.90 -0.23 -18.63
C LEU A 191 -10.59 -0.68 -17.33
N ARG A 192 -10.34 -1.92 -16.90
CA ARG A 192 -10.81 -2.45 -15.61
C ARG A 192 -10.23 -1.64 -14.44
N GLN A 193 -8.96 -1.26 -14.52
CA GLN A 193 -8.27 -0.44 -13.52
C GLN A 193 -8.81 1.00 -13.47
N GLN A 194 -9.09 1.62 -14.62
CA GLN A 194 -9.70 2.96 -14.66
C GLN A 194 -11.15 2.93 -14.15
N GLU A 195 -11.92 1.91 -14.51
CA GLU A 195 -13.29 1.73 -14.01
C GLU A 195 -13.32 1.58 -12.50
N PHE A 196 -12.47 0.70 -11.96
CA PHE A 196 -12.31 0.53 -10.51
C PHE A 196 -11.88 1.83 -9.82
N PHE A 197 -10.92 2.57 -10.36
CA PHE A 197 -10.48 3.83 -9.78
C PHE A 197 -11.60 4.89 -9.75
N VAL A 198 -12.31 5.08 -10.86
CA VAL A 198 -13.37 6.09 -10.98
C VAL A 198 -14.62 5.74 -10.17
N ARG A 199 -15.03 4.46 -10.15
CA ARG A 199 -16.29 4.04 -9.52
C ARG A 199 -16.14 3.63 -8.05
N GLU A 200 -14.98 3.09 -7.67
CA GLU A 200 -14.80 2.46 -6.35
C GLU A 200 -13.76 3.19 -5.46
N ILE A 201 -12.85 4.01 -6.02
CA ILE A 201 -11.84 4.74 -5.23
C ILE A 201 -12.17 6.23 -5.10
N GLN A 202 -12.46 6.91 -6.22
CA GLN A 202 -12.76 8.34 -6.23
C GLN A 202 -13.94 8.74 -5.31
N PRO A 203 -15.05 7.99 -5.20
CA PRO A 203 -16.15 8.37 -4.30
C PRO A 203 -15.81 8.32 -2.81
N HIS A 204 -14.77 7.59 -2.42
CA HIS A 204 -14.36 7.46 -1.02
C HIS A 204 -13.32 8.48 -0.59
N LEU A 205 -12.33 8.72 -1.44
CA LEU A 205 -11.20 9.61 -1.13
C LEU A 205 -11.30 10.99 -1.77
N GLY A 206 -12.15 11.15 -2.80
CA GLY A 206 -12.32 12.41 -3.52
C GLY A 206 -11.00 12.93 -4.06
N GLU A 207 -10.66 14.15 -3.67
CA GLU A 207 -9.37 14.76 -4.03
C GLU A 207 -8.15 14.09 -3.36
N HIS A 208 -8.30 13.33 -2.27
CA HIS A 208 -7.17 12.67 -1.61
C HIS A 208 -6.63 11.45 -2.37
N ALA A 209 -7.26 11.04 -3.48
CA ALA A 209 -6.64 10.11 -4.42
C ALA A 209 -5.71 10.87 -5.39
N VAL A 210 -4.49 10.39 -5.59
CA VAL A 210 -3.56 10.86 -6.64
C VAL A 210 -4.29 10.80 -7.97
N SER A 211 -4.31 11.91 -8.71
CA SER A 211 -5.02 11.96 -9.99
C SER A 211 -4.36 11.04 -11.02
N GLN A 212 -5.17 10.21 -11.69
CA GLN A 212 -4.76 9.42 -12.85
C GLN A 212 -5.72 9.59 -14.03
N GLU A 213 -5.15 9.59 -15.22
CA GLU A 213 -5.81 9.80 -16.50
C GLU A 213 -5.41 8.66 -17.44
N LEU A 214 -6.38 7.97 -18.02
CA LEU A 214 -6.13 6.91 -19.01
C LEU A 214 -5.68 7.54 -20.33
N VAL A 215 -4.59 7.06 -20.91
CA VAL A 215 -4.05 7.59 -22.17
C VAL A 215 -3.75 6.53 -23.21
N VAL A 216 -3.93 6.89 -24.48
CA VAL A 216 -3.61 6.03 -25.62
C VAL A 216 -2.10 6.06 -25.89
N LEU A 217 -1.47 4.88 -25.81
CA LEU A 217 -0.08 4.63 -26.20
C LEU A 217 0.05 4.07 -27.62
N HIS A 218 -1.04 3.55 -28.19
CA HIS A 218 -1.07 2.91 -29.51
C HIS A 218 -0.41 3.79 -30.58
N LYS A 219 0.54 3.22 -31.34
CA LYS A 219 1.30 3.90 -32.42
C LYS A 219 2.10 5.15 -31.99
N SER A 220 2.36 5.34 -30.69
CA SER A 220 3.20 6.45 -30.20
C SER A 220 4.72 6.15 -30.24
N GLY A 221 5.12 4.87 -30.30
CA GLY A 221 6.51 4.41 -30.15
C GLY A 221 7.02 4.41 -28.70
N ILE A 222 6.28 4.97 -27.74
CA ILE A 222 6.77 5.19 -26.37
C ILE A 222 7.14 3.89 -25.64
N VAL A 223 6.44 2.79 -25.91
CA VAL A 223 6.70 1.49 -25.26
C VAL A 223 8.07 0.93 -25.67
N ASP A 224 8.50 1.19 -26.91
CA ASP A 224 9.81 0.76 -27.41
C ASP A 224 10.93 1.62 -26.82
N ASP A 225 10.74 2.95 -26.76
CA ASP A 225 11.66 3.88 -26.11
C ASP A 225 11.84 3.55 -24.61
N LEU A 226 10.75 3.24 -23.92
CA LEU A 226 10.76 2.80 -22.51
C LEU A 226 11.49 1.47 -22.32
N ASN A 227 11.26 0.51 -23.22
CA ASN A 227 11.94 -0.78 -23.18
C ASN A 227 13.43 -0.68 -23.56
N ALA A 228 13.83 0.26 -24.43
CA ALA A 228 15.23 0.57 -24.67
C ALA A 228 15.89 1.11 -23.39
N MET A 229 15.29 2.13 -22.77
CA MET A 229 15.77 2.70 -21.50
C MET A 229 15.93 1.63 -20.41
N LEU A 230 14.96 0.72 -20.25
CA LEU A 230 15.04 -0.37 -19.26
C LEU A 230 16.16 -1.38 -19.53
N ARG A 231 16.56 -1.61 -20.79
CA ARG A 231 17.72 -2.47 -21.12
C ARG A 231 19.01 -1.80 -20.69
N ASP A 232 19.19 -0.52 -21.03
CA ASP A 232 20.42 0.23 -20.75
C ASP A 232 20.70 0.31 -19.23
N MET A 233 19.67 0.62 -18.43
CA MET A 233 19.80 0.68 -16.97
C MET A 233 19.57 -0.66 -16.25
N ASN A 234 19.46 -1.79 -16.96
CA ASN A 234 19.04 -3.06 -16.34
C ASN A 234 19.95 -3.50 -15.18
N HIS A 235 21.24 -3.22 -15.27
CA HIS A 235 22.25 -3.52 -14.24
C HIS A 235 22.11 -2.66 -12.97
N GLN A 236 21.43 -1.50 -13.05
CA GLN A 236 21.22 -0.55 -11.94
C GLN A 236 19.91 -0.82 -11.18
N ARG A 237 19.00 -1.60 -11.77
CA ARG A 237 17.70 -1.95 -11.17
C ARG A 237 17.88 -2.96 -10.04
N LYS A 238 16.96 -2.95 -9.06
CA LYS A 238 16.91 -3.95 -7.98
C LYS A 238 16.89 -5.37 -8.59
N PRO A 239 17.67 -6.36 -8.10
CA PRO A 239 17.80 -7.68 -8.74
C PRO A 239 16.47 -8.37 -9.11
N LYS A 240 15.46 -8.30 -8.23
CA LYS A 240 14.11 -8.84 -8.45
C LYS A 240 13.34 -8.25 -9.64
N PHE A 241 13.82 -7.16 -10.22
CA PHE A 241 13.19 -6.48 -11.35
C PHE A 241 14.00 -6.58 -12.65
N GLN A 242 15.26 -7.02 -12.58
CA GLN A 242 16.11 -7.16 -13.75
C GLN A 242 15.51 -8.16 -14.75
N GLY A 243 15.61 -7.86 -16.05
CA GLY A 243 15.02 -8.68 -17.11
C GLY A 243 13.49 -8.53 -17.28
N SER A 244 12.80 -7.74 -16.45
CA SER A 244 11.39 -7.38 -16.70
C SER A 244 11.27 -6.16 -17.62
N PHE A 245 10.24 -6.16 -18.46
CA PHE A 245 9.99 -5.18 -19.52
C PHE A 245 8.64 -4.48 -19.34
N ILE A 246 8.36 -3.46 -20.13
CA ILE A 246 7.02 -2.89 -20.28
C ILE A 246 6.24 -3.73 -21.28
N GLY A 247 5.04 -4.17 -20.89
CA GLY A 247 4.19 -4.99 -21.75
C GLY A 247 3.64 -4.20 -22.93
N HIS A 248 3.53 -4.85 -24.10
CA HIS A 248 2.97 -4.21 -25.28
C HIS A 248 1.48 -3.92 -25.06
N ALA A 249 1.13 -2.65 -24.93
CA ALA A 249 -0.22 -2.20 -24.57
C ALA A 249 -0.58 -0.89 -25.27
N SER A 250 -1.84 -0.78 -25.71
CA SER A 250 -2.38 0.42 -26.33
C SER A 250 -2.78 1.51 -25.33
N TRP A 251 -2.61 1.25 -24.03
CA TRP A 251 -3.08 2.08 -22.93
C TRP A 251 -1.99 2.26 -21.85
N GLY A 252 -2.03 3.40 -21.16
CA GLY A 252 -1.18 3.75 -20.02
C GLY A 252 -1.92 4.73 -19.10
N PHE A 253 -1.32 5.08 -17.96
CA PHE A 253 -1.86 6.11 -17.07
C PHE A 253 -0.91 7.30 -16.97
N LEU A 254 -1.40 8.51 -17.27
CA LEU A 254 -0.73 9.72 -16.81
C LEU A 254 -1.13 10.00 -15.38
N VAL A 255 -0.15 10.12 -14.50
CA VAL A 255 -0.32 10.27 -13.05
C VAL A 255 0.14 11.67 -12.64
N GLU A 256 -0.53 12.24 -11.65
CA GLU A 256 -0.10 13.45 -10.95
C GLU A 256 1.29 13.25 -10.33
N ASP A 257 2.20 14.19 -10.59
CA ASP A 257 3.50 14.21 -9.95
C ASP A 257 3.39 14.82 -8.55
N MET A 258 3.80 14.06 -7.54
CA MET A 258 3.80 14.47 -6.13
C MET A 258 5.20 14.85 -5.63
N ARG A 259 6.22 14.84 -6.50
CA ARG A 259 7.59 15.23 -6.18
C ARG A 259 7.72 16.77 -6.08
N PRO A 260 8.73 17.29 -5.34
CA PRO A 260 9.09 18.71 -5.34
C PRO A 260 9.29 19.31 -6.73
N ASN A 261 8.88 20.57 -6.92
CA ASN A 261 9.03 21.27 -8.19
C ASN A 261 10.41 21.95 -8.27
N GLY A 262 11.45 21.15 -8.48
CA GLY A 262 12.84 21.62 -8.48
C GLY A 262 13.33 21.96 -7.07
N ASP A 263 14.15 23.01 -6.94
CA ASP A 263 14.84 23.37 -5.70
C ASP A 263 14.03 24.37 -4.84
N ASP A 264 12.69 24.27 -4.83
CA ASP A 264 11.80 25.14 -4.05
C ASP A 264 11.86 24.90 -2.52
N GLY A 265 12.62 23.89 -2.10
CA GLY A 265 12.81 23.50 -0.71
C GLY A 265 11.70 22.61 -0.14
N SER A 266 10.71 22.21 -0.96
CA SER A 266 9.68 21.26 -0.54
C SER A 266 10.23 19.84 -0.39
N ILE A 267 9.60 19.05 0.49
CA ILE A 267 10.05 17.69 0.84
C ILE A 267 8.88 16.73 0.62
N LEU A 268 9.10 15.65 -0.12
CA LEU A 268 8.15 14.54 -0.22
C LEU A 268 8.44 13.49 0.85
N ILE A 269 7.43 13.17 1.66
CA ILE A 269 7.43 12.02 2.57
C ILE A 269 6.50 10.95 2.00
N GLU A 270 7.04 9.74 1.81
CA GLU A 270 6.31 8.59 1.29
C GLU A 270 6.27 7.46 2.33
N PHE A 271 5.09 6.93 2.61
CA PHE A 271 4.90 5.76 3.48
C PHE A 271 3.61 5.00 3.15
N LYS A 272 3.50 3.73 3.55
CA LYS A 272 2.25 2.97 3.43
C LYS A 272 1.48 3.00 4.75
N PRO A 273 0.26 3.56 4.83
CA PRO A 273 -0.51 3.63 6.09
C PRO A 273 -0.95 2.27 6.62
N LYS A 274 -1.08 1.27 5.73
CA LYS A 274 -1.52 -0.11 6.06
C LYS A 274 -2.88 -0.15 6.77
N TRP A 275 -3.04 -1.07 7.73
CA TRP A 275 -4.31 -1.36 8.41
C TRP A 275 -4.53 -0.42 9.60
N LEU A 276 -5.16 0.74 9.34
CA LEU A 276 -5.39 1.79 10.35
C LEU A 276 -6.30 1.35 11.52
N LEU A 277 -6.99 0.23 11.35
CA LEU A 277 -7.83 -0.43 12.35
C LEU A 277 -7.39 -1.88 12.54
N GLN A 278 -7.73 -2.45 13.70
CA GLN A 278 -7.50 -3.87 13.94
C GLN A 278 -8.31 -4.73 12.94
N SER A 279 -7.73 -5.85 12.50
CA SER A 279 -8.44 -6.81 11.65
C SER A 279 -9.71 -7.31 12.35
N PRO A 280 -10.89 -7.31 11.70
CA PRO A 280 -12.10 -7.88 12.28
C PRO A 280 -11.98 -9.39 12.58
N SER A 281 -11.06 -10.08 11.92
CA SER A 281 -10.74 -11.49 12.15
C SER A 281 -9.72 -11.73 13.28
N ALA A 282 -9.11 -10.68 13.86
CA ALA A 282 -8.12 -10.83 14.93
C ALA A 282 -8.77 -11.46 16.19
N PRO A 283 -8.03 -12.30 16.94
CA PRO A 283 -8.57 -12.94 18.14
C PRO A 283 -8.87 -11.90 19.23
N LYS A 284 -9.88 -12.16 20.07
CA LYS A 284 -10.31 -11.22 21.13
C LYS A 284 -9.20 -10.81 22.11
N GLY A 285 -8.17 -11.65 22.28
CA GLY A 285 -6.99 -11.37 23.10
C GLY A 285 -5.80 -10.79 22.35
N ALA A 286 -5.98 -10.30 21.12
CA ALA A 286 -4.90 -9.74 20.31
C ALA A 286 -4.29 -8.50 20.97
N ILE A 287 -2.99 -8.57 21.27
CA ILE A 287 -2.19 -7.45 21.75
C ILE A 287 -1.43 -6.75 20.61
N ARG A 288 -1.39 -7.32 19.40
CA ARG A 288 -0.81 -6.68 18.21
C ARG A 288 -1.86 -6.37 17.16
N CYS A 289 -1.68 -5.29 16.41
CA CYS A 289 -2.43 -5.05 15.18
C CYS A 289 -1.93 -5.99 14.07
N ARG A 290 -2.75 -6.20 13.03
CA ARG A 290 -2.40 -7.09 11.92
C ARG A 290 -1.01 -6.84 11.32
N GLN A 291 -0.65 -5.57 11.07
CA GLN A 291 0.66 -5.26 10.50
C GLN A 291 1.79 -5.56 11.48
N CYS A 292 1.67 -5.20 12.75
CA CYS A 292 2.70 -5.52 13.75
C CYS A 292 2.86 -7.03 13.97
N ALA A 293 1.78 -7.81 13.90
CA ALA A 293 1.83 -9.27 13.92
C ALA A 293 2.52 -9.83 12.65
N LEU A 294 2.28 -9.22 11.49
CA LEU A 294 2.90 -9.58 10.21
C LEU A 294 4.41 -9.28 10.19
N GLU A 295 4.84 -8.10 10.62
CA GLU A 295 6.27 -7.76 10.74
C GLU A 295 6.96 -8.70 11.74
N LEU A 296 6.34 -8.98 12.89
CA LEU A 296 6.87 -9.95 13.86
C LEU A 296 7.03 -11.35 13.24
N ARG A 297 6.01 -11.84 12.53
CA ARG A 297 6.06 -13.13 11.83
C ARG A 297 7.20 -13.17 10.81
N ASN A 298 7.33 -12.14 9.99
CA ASN A 298 8.33 -12.08 8.93
C ASN A 298 9.75 -12.01 9.51
N TYR A 299 9.95 -11.21 10.57
CA TYR A 299 11.21 -11.12 11.32
C TYR A 299 11.60 -12.47 11.96
N LEU A 300 10.65 -13.17 12.58
CA LEU A 300 10.90 -14.45 13.25
C LEU A 300 11.11 -15.62 12.28
N LYS A 301 10.42 -15.65 11.12
CA LYS A 301 10.55 -16.73 10.13
C LYS A 301 11.73 -16.52 9.17
N THR A 302 12.18 -15.29 8.95
CA THR A 302 13.27 -14.95 8.03
C THR A 302 14.34 -14.07 8.71
N PRO A 303 14.96 -14.53 9.81
CA PRO A 303 15.97 -13.77 10.54
C PRO A 303 17.21 -13.51 9.65
N GLY A 304 17.92 -12.41 9.89
CA GLY A 304 19.10 -12.02 9.10
C GLY A 304 18.81 -11.49 7.68
N SER A 305 17.55 -11.47 7.24
CA SER A 305 17.16 -10.69 6.07
C SER A 305 17.31 -9.18 6.33
N LYS A 306 17.23 -8.36 5.27
CA LYS A 306 17.42 -6.89 5.36
C LYS A 306 16.23 -6.02 5.85
N PRO A 307 14.99 -6.50 6.14
CA PRO A 307 13.91 -5.56 6.47
C PRO A 307 14.18 -4.86 7.81
N PRO A 308 13.70 -3.62 7.98
CA PRO A 308 13.71 -2.95 9.28
C PRO A 308 13.07 -3.82 10.35
N ARG A 309 13.69 -3.84 11.53
CA ARG A 309 13.15 -4.56 12.69
C ARG A 309 11.73 -4.07 13.06
N PRO A 310 10.84 -4.90 13.59
CA PRO A 310 9.41 -4.57 13.67
C PRO A 310 9.07 -3.38 14.58
N GLU A 311 9.94 -3.04 15.54
CA GLU A 311 9.83 -1.83 16.37
C GLU A 311 9.99 -0.54 15.55
N ARG A 312 10.85 -0.55 14.53
CA ARG A 312 11.14 0.60 13.67
C ARG A 312 10.06 0.88 12.62
N ARG A 313 9.23 -0.12 12.30
CA ARG A 313 8.08 0.05 11.39
C ARG A 313 6.98 0.84 12.10
N PRO A 314 6.26 1.77 11.46
CA PRO A 314 5.17 2.51 12.11
C PRO A 314 4.04 1.55 12.48
N CYS A 315 3.40 1.77 13.64
CA CYS A 315 2.18 1.04 13.98
C CYS A 315 0.98 1.71 13.29
N PRO A 316 0.27 1.05 12.35
CA PRO A 316 -0.84 1.67 11.62
C PRO A 316 -1.97 2.21 12.50
N ILE A 317 -2.26 1.53 13.62
CA ILE A 317 -3.29 1.95 14.57
C ILE A 317 -2.94 3.25 15.31
N ALA A 318 -1.66 3.66 15.33
CA ALA A 318 -1.23 4.94 15.90
C ALA A 318 -1.56 6.13 14.98
N LEU A 319 -1.65 5.91 13.67
CA LEU A 319 -1.97 6.95 12.70
C LEU A 319 -3.44 7.38 12.85
N ALA A 320 -3.67 8.69 12.91
CA ALA A 320 -4.94 9.32 13.26
C ALA A 320 -5.60 8.72 14.52
N ASN A 321 -4.81 8.51 15.59
CA ASN A 321 -5.28 7.99 16.87
C ASN A 321 -4.67 8.76 18.05
N PRO A 322 -5.37 9.77 18.60
CA PRO A 322 -4.85 10.62 19.68
C PRO A 322 -4.69 9.87 21.02
N ASP A 323 -5.37 8.73 21.19
CA ASP A 323 -5.27 7.90 22.40
C ASP A 323 -4.04 6.95 22.38
N CYS A 324 -3.19 7.05 21.36
CA CYS A 324 -2.03 6.18 21.22
C CYS A 324 -0.87 6.64 22.16
N PRO A 325 -0.23 5.74 22.91
CA PRO A 325 0.94 6.08 23.73
C PRO A 325 2.06 6.73 22.91
N GLU A 326 2.70 7.76 23.45
CA GLU A 326 3.72 8.60 22.81
C GLU A 326 4.88 7.77 22.19
N GLN A 327 5.36 6.76 22.92
CA GLN A 327 6.44 5.87 22.45
C GLN A 327 6.07 5.10 21.17
N VAL A 328 4.77 4.85 20.97
CA VAL A 328 4.25 4.22 19.75
C VAL A 328 3.89 5.26 18.69
N ALA A 329 3.35 6.41 19.11
CA ALA A 329 2.86 7.48 18.24
C ALA A 329 3.95 8.32 17.56
N SER A 330 5.22 8.17 17.96
CA SER A 330 6.38 8.88 17.38
C SER A 330 6.29 9.01 15.86
N PRO A 331 6.16 10.25 15.33
CA PRO A 331 5.80 10.46 13.93
C PRO A 331 7.00 10.22 13.00
N PHE A 332 8.23 10.18 13.54
CA PHE A 332 9.45 9.76 12.81
C PHE A 332 9.38 8.31 12.30
N ARG A 333 8.47 7.48 12.82
CA ARG A 333 8.28 6.10 12.31
C ARG A 333 7.68 6.04 10.91
N ILE A 334 7.00 7.09 10.42
CA ILE A 334 6.59 7.18 9.00
C ILE A 334 7.67 7.79 8.09
N ALA A 335 8.72 8.38 8.66
CA ALA A 335 9.82 9.00 7.94
C ALA A 335 11.18 8.67 8.60
N PRO A 336 11.57 7.37 8.66
CA PRO A 336 12.77 6.95 9.39
C PRO A 336 14.07 7.57 8.86
N GLN A 337 14.10 8.00 7.59
CA GLN A 337 15.19 8.78 6.99
C GLN A 337 15.42 10.14 7.66
N LEU A 338 14.44 10.67 8.41
CA LEU A 338 14.52 11.93 9.17
C LEU A 338 14.81 11.70 10.67
N SER A 339 15.07 10.48 11.11
CA SER A 339 15.34 10.15 12.53
C SER A 339 16.52 10.92 13.14
N ALA A 340 17.50 11.33 12.33
CA ALA A 340 18.60 12.19 12.77
C ALA A 340 18.15 13.64 13.12
N LEU A 341 16.92 14.01 12.76
CA LEU A 341 16.29 15.31 13.05
C LEU A 341 15.19 15.19 14.11
N GLN A 342 15.23 14.14 14.95
CA GLN A 342 14.21 13.91 15.99
C GLN A 342 14.09 15.05 17.02
N ASP A 343 15.18 15.78 17.26
CA ASP A 343 15.22 16.94 18.17
C ASP A 343 14.83 18.26 17.47
N ASP A 344 14.55 18.25 16.16
CA ASP A 344 14.06 19.40 15.42
C ASP A 344 12.54 19.53 15.58
N ALA A 345 12.13 20.49 16.41
CA ALA A 345 10.73 20.77 16.71
C ALA A 345 9.88 21.16 15.47
N ARG A 346 10.49 21.71 14.40
CA ARG A 346 9.79 22.00 13.15
C ARG A 346 9.51 20.71 12.39
N VAL A 347 10.51 19.84 12.26
CA VAL A 347 10.35 18.52 11.61
C VAL A 347 9.34 17.68 12.37
N GLN A 348 9.42 17.63 13.69
CA GLN A 348 8.44 16.93 14.53
C GLN A 348 7.02 17.46 14.28
N ALA A 349 6.80 18.78 14.35
CA ALA A 349 5.48 19.38 14.14
C ALA A 349 4.92 19.12 12.72
N ILE A 350 5.78 19.05 11.70
CA ILE A 350 5.40 18.67 10.32
C ILE A 350 4.94 17.21 10.28
N LEU A 351 5.71 16.29 10.86
CA LEU A 351 5.35 14.87 10.88
C LEU A 351 4.08 14.61 11.71
N ASP A 352 3.90 15.32 12.82
CA ASP A 352 2.68 15.30 13.64
C ASP A 352 1.43 15.77 12.86
N LYS A 353 1.56 16.86 12.07
CA LYS A 353 0.50 17.29 11.13
C LYS A 353 0.14 16.19 10.13
N ILE A 354 1.13 15.45 9.61
CA ILE A 354 0.90 14.36 8.63
C ILE A 354 0.16 13.19 9.26
N ILE A 355 0.61 12.67 10.41
CA ILE A 355 -0.02 11.47 11.02
C ILE A 355 -1.44 11.73 11.52
N HIS A 356 -1.81 12.99 11.80
CA HIS A 356 -3.16 13.39 12.19
C HIS A 356 -4.02 13.97 11.03
N HIS A 357 -3.48 14.04 9.81
CA HIS A 357 -4.12 14.75 8.69
C HIS A 357 -5.51 14.20 8.33
N LYS A 358 -6.41 15.10 7.90
CA LYS A 358 -7.82 14.81 7.51
C LYS A 358 -7.94 13.64 6.51
N ALA A 359 -6.98 13.50 5.59
CA ALA A 359 -6.93 12.40 4.63
C ALA A 359 -6.69 11.02 5.29
N ILE A 360 -5.84 10.94 6.32
CA ILE A 360 -5.57 9.70 7.06
C ILE A 360 -6.80 9.29 7.88
N GLN A 361 -7.48 10.27 8.48
CA GLN A 361 -8.78 10.06 9.15
C GLN A 361 -9.82 9.51 8.16
N LYS A 362 -9.94 10.12 6.97
CA LYS A 362 -10.87 9.64 5.92
C LYS A 362 -10.54 8.23 5.44
N LEU A 363 -9.26 7.91 5.23
CA LEU A 363 -8.82 6.57 4.87
C LEU A 363 -9.19 5.54 5.95
N ARG A 364 -9.00 5.88 7.23
CA ARG A 364 -9.39 5.05 8.39
C ARG A 364 -10.89 4.78 8.44
N GLU A 365 -11.72 5.79 8.19
CA GLU A 365 -13.18 5.65 8.09
C GLU A 365 -13.59 4.72 6.95
N CYS A 366 -12.99 4.88 5.77
CA CYS A 366 -13.30 4.04 4.61
C CYS A 366 -12.88 2.58 4.84
N GLN A 367 -11.70 2.35 5.44
CA GLN A 367 -11.27 1.00 5.86
C GLN A 367 -12.23 0.38 6.91
N LYS A 368 -12.95 1.19 7.71
CA LYS A 368 -13.95 0.74 8.68
C LYS A 368 -15.30 0.39 8.04
N SER A 369 -15.74 1.21 7.07
CA SER A 369 -17.05 1.07 6.44
C SER A 369 -17.11 -0.04 5.39
N LEU A 370 -15.96 -0.38 4.79
CA LEU A 370 -15.88 -1.32 3.66
C LEU A 370 -15.49 -2.75 4.06
N ASP A 371 -15.03 -2.97 5.29
CA ASP A 371 -14.73 -4.32 5.80
C ASP A 371 -15.15 -4.48 7.26
N HIS A 372 -16.15 -5.32 7.48
CA HIS A 372 -16.71 -5.65 8.79
C HIS A 372 -16.39 -7.08 9.25
N VAL A 373 -15.80 -7.92 8.39
CA VAL A 373 -15.67 -9.38 8.62
C VAL A 373 -14.23 -9.88 8.57
N GLY A 374 -13.36 -9.14 7.89
CA GLY A 374 -11.95 -9.47 7.73
C GLY A 374 -11.68 -10.58 6.70
N PRO A 375 -10.41 -10.90 6.48
CA PRO A 375 -9.95 -11.71 5.35
C PRO A 375 -10.19 -13.23 5.49
N LEU A 376 -10.69 -13.72 6.63
CA LEU A 376 -11.00 -15.16 6.78
C LEU A 376 -12.21 -15.57 5.94
N LEU A 377 -13.29 -14.79 6.05
CA LEU A 377 -14.55 -14.99 5.35
C LEU A 377 -14.88 -13.73 4.53
N PRO A 378 -14.06 -13.41 3.51
CA PRO A 378 -14.25 -12.19 2.74
C PRO A 378 -15.62 -12.24 2.03
N PRO A 379 -16.38 -11.14 2.03
CA PRO A 379 -17.65 -11.06 1.33
C PRO A 379 -17.42 -11.12 -0.18
N THR A 380 -18.45 -11.50 -0.93
CA THR A 380 -18.41 -11.58 -2.39
C THR A 380 -18.65 -10.23 -3.09
N ASN A 381 -18.70 -9.12 -2.35
CA ASN A 381 -18.89 -7.77 -2.88
C ASN A 381 -17.53 -7.08 -3.13
N LEU A 382 -17.57 -5.94 -3.83
CA LEU A 382 -16.36 -5.15 -4.10
C LEU A 382 -15.86 -4.40 -2.86
N ASP A 383 -16.70 -4.08 -1.88
CA ASP A 383 -16.35 -3.33 -0.68
C ASP A 383 -15.06 -3.87 -0.02
N PHE A 384 -14.96 -5.18 0.16
CA PHE A 384 -13.76 -5.80 0.73
C PHE A 384 -12.52 -5.70 -0.18
N VAL A 385 -12.70 -5.77 -1.51
CA VAL A 385 -11.63 -5.53 -2.50
C VAL A 385 -11.12 -4.09 -2.40
N VAL A 386 -12.04 -3.13 -2.27
CA VAL A 386 -11.74 -1.71 -2.07
C VAL A 386 -11.02 -1.53 -0.74
N ALA A 387 -11.52 -2.08 0.36
CA ALA A 387 -10.87 -2.03 1.68
C ALA A 387 -9.44 -2.56 1.63
N MET A 388 -9.21 -3.71 0.98
CA MET A 388 -7.88 -4.29 0.79
C MET A 388 -6.97 -3.42 -0.09
N THR A 389 -7.52 -2.76 -1.10
CA THR A 389 -6.78 -1.79 -1.92
C THR A 389 -6.40 -0.54 -1.13
N LEU A 390 -7.31 -0.01 -0.31
CA LEU A 390 -7.08 1.10 0.63
C LEU A 390 -6.11 0.76 1.78
N ARG A 391 -5.76 -0.52 1.98
CA ARG A 391 -4.74 -0.98 2.95
C ARG A 391 -3.37 -1.18 2.31
N ASP A 392 -3.31 -1.36 1.00
CA ASP A 392 -2.06 -1.50 0.24
C ASP A 392 -1.55 -0.19 -0.39
N CYS A 393 -2.37 0.87 -0.34
CA CYS A 393 -2.06 2.17 -0.91
C CYS A 393 -0.82 2.83 -0.28
N THR A 394 -0.26 3.77 -1.04
CA THR A 394 0.91 4.56 -0.66
C THR A 394 0.47 6.01 -0.38
N CYS A 395 0.92 6.59 0.72
CA CYS A 395 0.68 7.98 1.10
C CYS A 395 1.86 8.85 0.65
N PHE A 396 1.54 9.90 -0.09
CA PHE A 396 2.47 10.93 -0.56
C PHE A 396 2.10 12.24 0.13
N ALA A 397 2.94 12.70 1.06
CA ALA A 397 2.79 13.98 1.73
C ALA A 397 3.87 14.95 1.23
N LEU A 398 3.48 15.89 0.36
CA LEU A 398 4.36 16.96 -0.09
C LEU A 398 4.28 18.11 0.92
N VAL A 399 5.39 18.32 1.63
CA VAL A 399 5.58 19.37 2.63
C VAL A 399 6.16 20.60 1.94
N PRO A 400 5.48 21.76 1.94
CA PRO A 400 6.00 23.00 1.37
C PRO A 400 7.20 23.53 2.16
N SER A 401 8.04 24.34 1.52
CA SER A 401 9.17 25.00 2.21
C SER A 401 8.74 26.10 3.18
N ASN A 402 7.57 26.70 2.92
CA ASN A 402 6.91 27.70 3.74
C ASN A 402 5.92 27.05 4.73
N ASP A 403 6.06 27.33 6.03
CA ASP A 403 5.25 26.71 7.09
C ASP A 403 3.78 27.16 7.12
N ASP A 404 3.45 28.26 6.41
CA ASP A 404 2.09 28.80 6.26
C ASP A 404 1.24 28.04 5.21
N GLU A 405 1.85 27.20 4.37
CA GLU A 405 1.17 26.46 3.30
C GLU A 405 0.66 25.09 3.79
N GLU A 406 -0.49 24.63 3.28
CA GLU A 406 -1.07 23.33 3.68
C GLU A 406 -0.28 22.16 3.07
N ILE A 407 0.01 21.13 3.88
CA ILE A 407 0.68 19.90 3.42
C ILE A 407 -0.24 19.17 2.43
N LYS A 408 0.21 19.03 1.19
CA LYS A 408 -0.55 18.35 0.14
C LYS A 408 -0.40 16.82 0.30
N LEU A 409 -1.39 16.20 0.95
CA LEU A 409 -1.44 14.75 1.14
C LEU A 409 -2.40 14.06 0.14
N ARG A 410 -1.83 13.15 -0.67
CA ARG A 410 -2.55 12.29 -1.62
C ARG A 410 -2.17 10.82 -1.41
N PHE A 411 -3.04 9.90 -1.81
CA PHE A 411 -2.84 8.45 -1.77
C PHE A 411 -2.78 7.86 -3.18
N GLY A 412 -1.87 6.93 -3.45
CA GLY A 412 -1.72 6.24 -4.74
C GLY A 412 -1.61 4.72 -4.60
N ASP A 413 -1.21 4.03 -5.68
CA ASP A 413 -1.11 2.57 -5.80
C ASP A 413 -2.43 1.79 -5.61
N PHE A 414 -3.53 2.33 -6.13
CA PHE A 414 -4.86 1.69 -6.08
C PHE A 414 -5.05 0.57 -7.11
N ASP A 415 -4.08 -0.35 -7.21
CA ASP A 415 -4.18 -1.48 -8.13
C ASP A 415 -5.33 -2.42 -7.76
N PHE A 416 -6.21 -2.69 -8.72
CA PHE A 416 -7.35 -3.59 -8.56
C PHE A 416 -6.87 -4.99 -8.14
N LYS A 417 -7.37 -5.45 -6.99
CA LYS A 417 -6.96 -6.72 -6.38
C LYS A 417 -7.92 -7.83 -6.77
N ASP A 418 -7.56 -8.57 -7.82
CA ASP A 418 -8.38 -9.66 -8.38
C ASP A 418 -8.79 -10.70 -7.31
N PRO A 419 -10.09 -10.82 -6.95
CA PRO A 419 -10.56 -11.67 -5.85
C PRO A 419 -10.10 -13.12 -5.98
N GLU A 420 -10.25 -13.70 -7.17
CA GLU A 420 -9.92 -15.10 -7.47
C GLU A 420 -8.45 -15.42 -7.18
N LYS A 421 -7.56 -14.44 -7.39
CA LYS A 421 -6.10 -14.58 -7.21
C LYS A 421 -5.65 -14.18 -5.81
N LYS A 422 -6.34 -13.25 -5.15
CA LYS A 422 -5.88 -12.63 -3.88
C LYS A 422 -6.57 -13.16 -2.62
N PHE A 423 -7.83 -13.61 -2.69
CA PHE A 423 -8.58 -14.03 -1.50
C PHE A 423 -7.90 -15.16 -0.72
N ASN A 424 -7.40 -16.20 -1.41
CA ASN A 424 -6.71 -17.32 -0.75
C ASN A 424 -5.41 -16.88 -0.06
N HIS A 425 -4.65 -15.96 -0.66
CA HIS A 425 -3.43 -15.41 -0.07
C HIS A 425 -3.74 -14.56 1.18
N TRP A 426 -4.77 -13.72 1.13
CA TRP A 426 -5.17 -12.90 2.28
C TRP A 426 -5.72 -13.74 3.43
N ARG A 427 -6.59 -14.73 3.13
CA ARG A 427 -7.10 -15.71 4.11
C ARG A 427 -5.96 -16.49 4.75
N GLY A 428 -5.07 -17.07 3.94
CA GLY A 428 -3.92 -17.84 4.44
C GLY A 428 -3.00 -16.99 5.31
N THR A 429 -2.71 -15.76 4.88
CA THR A 429 -1.90 -14.81 5.69
C THR A 429 -2.56 -14.49 7.03
N GLU A 430 -3.88 -14.32 7.08
CA GLU A 430 -4.58 -14.07 8.34
C GLU A 430 -4.59 -15.31 9.24
N GLN A 431 -4.90 -16.47 8.66
CA GLN A 431 -4.90 -17.75 9.37
C GLN A 431 -3.53 -18.01 10.01
N ASP A 432 -2.44 -17.83 9.25
CA ASP A 432 -1.05 -17.90 9.73
C ASP A 432 -0.77 -17.00 10.94
N LEU A 433 -1.36 -15.80 10.98
CA LEU A 433 -1.16 -14.83 12.06
C LEU A 433 -1.92 -15.21 13.34
N ILE A 434 -3.08 -15.84 13.17
CA ILE A 434 -3.95 -16.31 14.25
C ILE A 434 -3.44 -17.64 14.82
N GLU A 435 -3.33 -18.67 13.96
CA GLU A 435 -2.86 -20.01 14.32
C GLU A 435 -1.38 -20.02 14.73
N GLY A 436 -0.58 -19.09 14.23
CA GLY A 436 0.80 -18.91 14.67
C GLY A 436 0.98 -18.13 15.97
N GLY A 437 -0.09 -17.58 16.56
CA GLY A 437 -0.03 -16.84 17.83
C GLY A 437 0.59 -15.44 17.76
N PHE A 438 0.93 -14.94 16.57
CA PHE A 438 1.64 -13.66 16.40
C PHE A 438 0.84 -12.44 16.91
N TYR A 439 -0.49 -12.53 16.85
CA TYR A 439 -1.42 -11.57 17.43
C TYR A 439 -1.38 -11.48 18.96
N THR A 440 -1.07 -12.59 19.66
CA THR A 440 -1.40 -12.79 21.08
C THR A 440 -0.20 -13.11 21.98
N ALA A 441 0.95 -13.50 21.41
CA ALA A 441 2.11 -13.92 22.18
C ALA A 441 2.74 -12.79 23.01
N ASP A 442 2.93 -13.03 24.31
CA ASP A 442 3.66 -12.10 25.19
C ASP A 442 5.19 -12.30 25.07
N TRP A 443 5.63 -13.49 24.64
CA TRP A 443 7.04 -13.91 24.65
C TRP A 443 7.47 -14.66 23.38
N VAL A 444 8.72 -14.45 22.96
CA VAL A 444 9.47 -15.36 22.09
C VAL A 444 10.48 -16.12 22.94
N VAL A 445 10.61 -17.43 22.71
CA VAL A 445 11.57 -18.30 23.39
C VAL A 445 12.49 -18.92 22.34
N CYS A 446 13.79 -18.69 22.47
CA CYS A 446 14.83 -19.35 21.67
C CYS A 446 15.76 -20.07 22.64
N GLY A 447 15.90 -21.40 22.51
CA GLY A 447 16.58 -22.21 23.51
C GLY A 447 16.03 -21.96 24.93
N ASP A 448 16.91 -21.69 25.88
CA ASP A 448 16.56 -21.37 27.28
C ASP A 448 16.27 -19.87 27.53
N SER A 449 16.34 -19.02 26.50
CA SER A 449 16.20 -17.56 26.64
C SER A 449 14.80 -17.06 26.26
N TYR A 450 14.26 -16.16 27.11
CA TYR A 450 12.99 -15.49 26.91
C TYR A 450 13.22 -14.05 26.43
N TYR A 451 12.50 -13.66 25.39
CA TYR A 451 12.61 -12.37 24.71
C TYR A 451 11.23 -11.73 24.60
N HIS A 452 11.15 -10.42 24.85
CA HIS A 452 10.00 -9.65 24.41
C HIS A 452 9.95 -9.64 22.88
N PRO A 453 8.77 -9.86 22.28
CA PRO A 453 8.60 -9.63 20.85
C PRO A 453 9.00 -8.18 20.51
N PRO A 454 9.85 -7.96 19.49
CA PRO A 454 10.39 -6.63 19.16
C PRO A 454 9.34 -5.76 18.47
N SER A 455 8.28 -5.38 19.17
CA SER A 455 7.15 -4.63 18.63
C SER A 455 6.76 -3.41 19.46
N LEU A 456 6.58 -2.29 18.78
CA LEU A 456 6.00 -1.06 19.32
C LEU A 456 4.60 -0.89 18.73
N CYS A 457 3.66 -1.73 19.18
CA CYS A 457 2.27 -1.73 18.72
C CYS A 457 1.34 -0.98 19.68
N SER A 458 0.42 -0.16 19.15
CA SER A 458 -0.53 0.63 19.96
C SER A 458 -1.32 -0.23 20.94
N LEU A 459 -1.88 -1.36 20.49
CA LEU A 459 -2.63 -2.29 21.35
C LEU A 459 -1.79 -2.94 22.46
N GLU A 460 -0.49 -3.15 22.22
CA GLU A 460 0.45 -3.77 23.15
C GLU A 460 0.94 -2.79 24.22
N TRP A 461 0.75 -1.49 23.99
CA TRP A 461 1.20 -0.42 24.88
C TRP A 461 0.04 0.30 25.58
N SER A 462 -1.14 0.42 24.95
CA SER A 462 -2.35 0.95 25.58
C SER A 462 -3.13 -0.09 26.41
N GLY A 463 -2.95 -1.38 26.12
CA GLY A 463 -3.65 -2.45 26.84
C GLY A 463 -3.25 -2.55 28.31
N LYS A 464 -4.23 -2.87 29.17
CA LYS A 464 -3.94 -3.33 30.55
C LYS A 464 -3.03 -4.56 30.50
N PRO A 465 -2.15 -4.78 31.50
CA PRO A 465 -1.39 -6.02 31.63
C PRO A 465 -2.33 -7.23 31.49
N ARG A 466 -1.95 -8.21 30.66
CA ARG A 466 -2.83 -9.33 30.32
C ARG A 466 -3.00 -10.22 31.55
N THR A 467 -4.24 -10.57 31.88
CA THR A 467 -4.56 -11.49 32.97
C THR A 467 -4.75 -12.91 32.42
N GLY A 468 -4.27 -13.91 33.15
CA GLY A 468 -4.32 -15.33 32.76
C GLY A 468 -2.93 -15.93 32.53
N ASP A 469 -2.84 -16.94 31.66
CA ASP A 469 -1.60 -17.64 31.35
C ASP A 469 -0.86 -17.03 30.14
N ALA A 470 0.47 -16.94 30.23
CA ALA A 470 1.33 -16.43 29.17
C ALA A 470 1.23 -17.24 27.86
N VAL A 471 1.23 -16.54 26.73
CA VAL A 471 1.27 -17.08 25.37
C VAL A 471 2.69 -16.95 24.84
N ILE A 472 3.26 -18.05 24.35
CA ILE A 472 4.67 -18.17 23.97
C ILE A 472 4.79 -18.58 22.50
N LEU A 473 5.67 -17.91 21.75
CA LEU A 473 6.24 -18.41 20.50
C LEU A 473 7.54 -19.15 20.83
N LEU A 474 7.53 -20.48 20.71
CA LEU A 474 8.72 -21.30 20.88
C LEU A 474 9.40 -21.50 19.51
N MET A 475 10.64 -21.02 19.41
CA MET A 475 11.46 -21.12 18.21
C MET A 475 12.34 -22.37 18.28
N GLU A 476 12.29 -23.19 17.24
CA GLU A 476 13.02 -24.45 17.10
C GLU A 476 13.95 -24.40 15.87
N ASP A 477 15.04 -25.17 15.87
CA ASP A 477 16.03 -25.13 14.79
C ASP A 477 15.56 -25.89 13.53
N ASN A 478 15.68 -25.23 12.38
CA ASN A 478 15.46 -25.77 11.05
C ASN A 478 16.31 -27.02 10.73
N THR A 479 17.47 -27.21 11.37
CA THR A 479 18.39 -28.34 11.07
C THR A 479 17.82 -29.74 11.34
N THR A 480 16.76 -29.84 12.14
CA THR A 480 16.13 -31.13 12.53
C THR A 480 15.41 -31.87 11.39
N LYS A 481 15.26 -31.26 10.21
CA LYS A 481 14.53 -31.86 9.06
C LYS A 481 15.21 -33.06 8.38
N HIS A 482 16.44 -33.42 8.74
CA HIS A 482 17.14 -34.56 8.12
C HIS A 482 16.82 -35.95 8.72
N ASN A 483 15.93 -36.07 9.70
CA ASN A 483 15.50 -37.37 10.23
C ASN A 483 13.99 -37.44 10.52
N LYS A 484 13.19 -37.72 9.48
CA LYS A 484 11.95 -38.53 9.54
C LYS A 484 11.34 -38.76 8.16
N HIS A 485 11.65 -39.90 7.56
CA HIS A 485 10.60 -40.65 6.86
C HIS A 485 9.65 -41.18 7.94
N SER A 486 8.57 -40.44 8.21
CA SER A 486 7.44 -40.92 8.98
C SER A 486 6.16 -40.24 8.49
N SER A 487 5.09 -41.02 8.42
CA SER A 487 3.85 -40.72 7.70
C SER A 487 3.14 -39.44 8.14
N TYR A 488 2.47 -38.81 7.17
CA TYR A 488 1.31 -37.94 7.34
C TYR A 488 0.45 -38.31 8.56
N GLN A 489 0.43 -37.43 9.57
CA GLN A 489 -0.76 -37.23 10.41
C GLN A 489 -0.94 -35.74 10.68
N ASN A 490 -1.79 -35.13 9.84
CA ASN A 490 -2.42 -33.86 10.14
C ASN A 490 -3.61 -34.17 11.05
N ASN A 491 -3.54 -33.85 12.34
CA ASN A 491 -4.67 -33.64 13.27
C ASN A 491 -4.18 -33.51 14.71
N GLY A 492 -4.70 -32.54 15.47
CA GLY A 492 -4.54 -32.51 16.93
C GLY A 492 -4.39 -31.13 17.54
N PHE A 493 -5.52 -30.64 18.07
CA PHE A 493 -5.71 -29.64 19.14
C PHE A 493 -4.49 -29.12 19.94
N PRO A 494 -4.56 -27.89 20.49
CA PRO A 494 -3.56 -27.39 21.43
C PRO A 494 -3.39 -28.37 22.59
N SER A 495 -2.19 -28.93 22.72
CA SER A 495 -1.86 -29.91 23.77
C SER A 495 -1.86 -29.21 25.13
N SER A 496 -2.92 -29.42 25.91
CA SER A 496 -3.07 -28.87 27.27
C SER A 496 -2.19 -29.63 28.28
N ALA A 497 -0.88 -29.50 28.12
CA ALA A 497 0.12 -30.10 29.00
C ALA A 497 0.23 -29.36 30.35
N LYS A 498 -0.81 -29.51 31.20
CA LYS A 498 -0.87 -29.34 32.68
C LYS A 498 -0.15 -28.15 33.37
N THR A 499 0.29 -27.15 32.62
CA THR A 499 0.66 -25.80 33.06
C THR A 499 0.03 -24.86 32.04
N GLY A 500 -0.77 -23.88 32.47
CA GLY A 500 -1.77 -23.22 31.60
C GLY A 500 -1.26 -22.40 30.40
N LYS A 501 0.06 -22.32 30.19
CA LYS A 501 0.71 -21.56 29.12
C LYS A 501 0.35 -22.08 27.73
N THR A 502 -0.15 -21.20 26.87
CA THR A 502 -0.39 -21.51 25.45
C THR A 502 0.93 -21.39 24.68
N VAL A 503 1.33 -22.43 23.96
CA VAL A 503 2.61 -22.46 23.22
C VAL A 503 2.37 -22.72 21.74
N TYR A 504 2.90 -21.84 20.89
CA TYR A 504 2.95 -21.98 19.44
C TYR A 504 4.39 -22.29 19.01
N ARG A 505 4.60 -23.29 18.16
CA ARG A 505 5.94 -23.73 17.71
C ARG A 505 6.23 -23.24 16.30
N HIS A 506 7.42 -22.68 16.08
CA HIS A 506 7.89 -22.20 14.78
C HIS A 506 9.34 -22.60 14.55
N THR A 507 9.71 -22.91 13.30
CA THR A 507 11.10 -23.28 12.95
C THR A 507 11.82 -22.12 12.29
N ALA A 508 13.07 -21.83 12.70
CA ALA A 508 13.87 -20.72 12.20
C ALA A 508 15.39 -20.98 12.37
N ASP A 509 16.22 -20.06 11.89
CA ASP A 509 17.63 -19.99 12.27
C ASP A 509 17.74 -19.37 13.68
N LEU A 510 18.03 -20.22 14.67
CA LEU A 510 18.14 -19.77 16.06
C LEU A 510 19.35 -18.88 16.32
N ALA A 511 20.47 -19.06 15.61
CA ALA A 511 21.68 -18.27 15.82
C ALA A 511 21.48 -16.82 15.35
N ALA A 512 20.85 -16.65 14.19
CA ALA A 512 20.43 -15.35 13.69
C ALA A 512 19.37 -14.69 14.59
N LEU A 513 18.40 -15.48 15.11
CA LEU A 513 17.38 -14.97 16.04
C LEU A 513 17.95 -14.53 17.38
N HIS A 514 18.81 -15.32 18.02
CA HIS A 514 19.44 -14.95 19.28
C HIS A 514 20.18 -13.61 19.14
N THR A 515 20.97 -13.46 18.07
CA THR A 515 21.68 -12.21 17.77
C THR A 515 20.73 -11.03 17.56
N GLY A 516 19.62 -11.24 16.86
CA GLY A 516 18.63 -10.20 16.59
C GLY A 516 17.80 -9.79 17.82
N LEU A 517 17.45 -10.76 18.67
CA LEU A 517 16.56 -10.59 19.81
C LEU A 517 17.27 -10.19 21.12
N GLU A 518 18.61 -10.30 21.22
CA GLU A 518 19.35 -9.98 22.45
C GLU A 518 19.02 -8.62 23.10
N PRO A 519 18.75 -7.52 22.36
CA PRO A 519 18.29 -6.25 22.97
C PRO A 519 16.93 -6.33 23.71
N PHE A 520 16.13 -7.37 23.46
CA PHE A 520 14.79 -7.57 23.99
C PHE A 520 14.72 -8.69 25.05
N LYS A 521 15.88 -9.18 25.49
CA LYS A 521 16.00 -10.28 26.45
C LYS A 521 15.40 -9.92 27.81
N ARG A 522 14.70 -10.87 28.41
CA ARG A 522 14.18 -10.71 29.77
C ARG A 522 15.30 -10.88 30.79
N GLU A 523 15.61 -9.82 31.54
CA GLU A 523 16.40 -9.93 32.76
C GLU A 523 15.59 -10.67 33.84
N MET A 524 16.03 -11.88 34.22
CA MET A 524 15.40 -12.72 35.25
C MET A 524 15.82 -12.32 36.69
N GLY A 525 16.29 -11.09 36.88
CA GLY A 525 16.85 -10.60 38.15
C GLY A 525 15.78 -10.27 39.19
N GLY A 526 15.55 -11.17 40.14
CA GLY A 526 14.96 -10.87 41.46
C GLY A 526 13.47 -10.51 41.54
N ALA A 527 12.79 -10.18 40.43
CA ALA A 527 11.37 -9.87 40.44
C ALA A 527 10.50 -11.13 40.65
N GLN A 528 9.44 -11.02 41.45
CA GLN A 528 8.46 -12.09 41.67
C GLN A 528 7.87 -12.64 40.36
N LEU A 529 7.47 -13.92 40.37
CA LEU A 529 6.87 -14.59 39.20
C LEU A 529 5.61 -13.90 38.66
N ASP A 530 4.95 -13.03 39.41
CA ASP A 530 3.80 -12.26 38.94
C ASP A 530 4.20 -11.13 37.94
N SER A 531 5.50 -10.83 37.82
CA SER A 531 6.08 -9.82 36.93
C SER A 531 6.16 -10.24 35.44
N ILE A 532 5.55 -11.37 35.04
CA ILE A 532 5.56 -11.88 33.64
C ILE A 532 4.85 -10.93 32.65
N TYR A 533 4.16 -9.90 33.13
CA TYR A 533 3.47 -8.90 32.29
C TYR A 533 4.12 -7.51 32.30
N ASN A 534 5.21 -7.31 33.05
CA ASN A 534 5.99 -6.09 33.00
C ASN A 534 6.92 -6.15 31.78
N ASN A 535 6.47 -5.62 30.65
CA ASN A 535 7.35 -5.31 29.53
C ASN A 535 8.29 -4.17 29.97
N PRO A 536 9.62 -4.37 30.08
CA PRO A 536 10.54 -3.35 30.55
C PRO A 536 10.59 -2.14 29.62
N LEU A 537 10.22 -2.30 28.34
CA LEU A 537 10.06 -1.17 27.42
C LEU A 537 8.93 -0.22 27.86
N ARG A 538 7.84 -0.73 28.47
CA ARG A 538 6.80 0.12 29.08
C ARG A 538 7.29 0.89 30.31
N CYS A 539 8.45 0.52 30.89
CA CYS A 539 8.96 1.06 32.14
C CYS A 539 10.16 2.01 31.98
N ASP A 540 10.88 1.96 30.85
CA ASP A 540 12.03 2.83 30.57
C ASP A 540 11.86 3.58 29.23
N PRO A 541 11.40 4.85 29.25
CA PRO A 541 11.22 5.66 28.04
C PRO A 541 12.50 5.97 27.26
N ARG A 542 13.70 5.62 27.76
CA ARG A 542 14.99 6.07 27.21
C ARG A 542 15.78 4.98 26.44
N ARG A 543 15.16 3.83 26.16
CA ARG A 543 15.79 2.70 25.44
C ARG A 543 15.20 2.42 24.04
N GLY A 544 14.37 3.32 23.51
CA GLY A 544 13.78 3.24 22.17
C GLY A 544 14.73 3.71 21.06
#